data_AF-A0AAW9ECE7-F1
#
_entry.id   AF-A0AAW9ECE7-F1
#
_cell.length_a   1.000
_cell.length_b   1.000
_cell.length_c   1.000
_cell.angle_alpha   90.00
_cell.angle_beta   90.00
_cell.angle_gamma   90.00
#
_symmetry.space_group_name_H-M   'P 1'
#
loop_
_entity.id
_entity.type
_entity.pdbx_description
1 polymer ?
#
loop_
_entity_poly.entity_id
_entity_poly.type
_entity_poly.pdbx_seq_one_letter_code
_entity_poly.pdbx_strand_id
1 'polypeptide(L)' 'MKLHFLGTAASEGIPNPFCRCEHCLKARKLAGKDIRTHSSAIVDDIMLI' A
#
# COMPACT_ATOMS: atom_id res chain seq x y z
N MET A 1 7.16 19.08 10.73
CA MET A 1 6.20 18.29 9.95
C MET A 1 6.92 17.17 9.22
N LYS A 2 6.89 15.98 9.80
CA LYS A 2 7.43 14.72 9.29
C LYS A 2 6.24 13.84 8.90
N LEU A 3 6.25 13.32 7.67
CA LEU A 3 5.21 12.44 7.14
C LEU A 3 5.80 11.07 6.84
N HIS A 4 5.14 10.00 7.28
CA HIS A 4 5.49 8.63 6.94
C HIS A 4 4.24 7.90 6.44
N PHE A 5 4.24 7.48 5.17
CA PHE A 5 3.19 6.63 4.61
C PHE A 5 3.39 5.17 4.99
N LEU A 6 2.45 4.59 5.74
CA LEU A 6 2.44 3.17 6.10
C LEU A 6 1.79 2.30 5.02
N GLY A 7 0.88 2.90 4.27
CA GLY A 7 0.21 2.29 3.13
C GLY A 7 -0.28 3.36 2.17
N THR A 8 -0.42 2.99 0.91
CA THR A 8 -0.70 3.94 -0.19
C THR A 8 -1.68 3.39 -1.22
N ALA A 9 -2.24 2.21 -1.01
CA ALA A 9 -3.27 1.66 -1.89
C ALA A 9 -4.66 2.16 -1.50
N ALA A 10 -5.60 2.04 -2.44
CA ALA A 10 -7.03 2.19 -2.17
C ALA A 10 -7.55 1.04 -1.28
N SER A 11 -8.87 0.99 -1.08
CA SER A 11 -9.56 0.00 -0.23
C SER A 11 -9.38 -1.46 -0.63
N GLU A 12 -8.91 -1.73 -1.84
CA GLU A 12 -8.72 -3.08 -2.37
C GLU A 12 -7.30 -3.62 -2.23
N GLY A 13 -6.33 -2.76 -1.87
CA GLY A 13 -4.92 -3.12 -1.80
C GLY A 13 -4.27 -3.41 -3.16
N ILE A 14 -2.94 -3.54 -3.18
CA ILE A 14 -2.19 -4.05 -4.33
C ILE A 14 -1.16 -5.07 -3.82
N PRO A 15 -1.20 -6.33 -4.26
CA PRO A 15 -2.18 -6.92 -5.17
C PRO A 15 -3.56 -7.12 -4.49
N ASN A 16 -4.65 -6.85 -5.21
CA ASN A 16 -5.98 -7.29 -4.82
C ASN A 16 -6.03 -8.84 -4.91
N PRO A 17 -6.53 -9.58 -3.88
CA PRO A 17 -6.43 -11.03 -3.77
C PRO A 17 -6.83 -11.84 -5.02
N PHE A 18 -7.85 -11.41 -5.77
CA PHE A 18 -8.36 -12.13 -6.92
C PHE A 18 -8.09 -11.45 -8.27
N CYS A 19 -7.46 -10.26 -8.25
CA CYS A 19 -7.17 -9.51 -9.47
C CYS A 19 -5.99 -10.10 -10.24
N ARG A 20 -6.12 -10.18 -11.57
CA ARG A 20 -5.11 -10.66 -12.52
C ARG A 20 -4.65 -9.60 -13.52
N CYS A 21 -4.89 -8.32 -13.24
CA CYS A 21 -4.35 -7.24 -14.07
C CYS A 21 -2.82 -7.19 -14.01
N GLU A 22 -2.20 -6.53 -14.98
CA GLU A 22 -0.74 -6.40 -15.08
C GLU A 22 -0.10 -5.89 -13.78
N HIS A 23 -0.70 -4.88 -13.13
CA HIS A 23 -0.18 -4.32 -11.89
C HIS A 23 -0.19 -5.31 -10.72
N CYS A 24 -1.29 -6.06 -10.54
CA CYS A 24 -1.37 -7.06 -9.47
C CYS A 24 -0.42 -8.23 -9.73
N LEU A 25 -0.27 -8.67 -10.97
CA LEU A 25 0.68 -9.71 -11.34
C LEU A 25 2.13 -9.26 -11.10
N LYS A 26 2.46 -8.02 -11.49
CA LYS A 26 3.77 -7.41 -11.25
C LYS A 26 4.07 -7.28 -9.76
N ALA A 27 3.10 -6.82 -8.97
CA ALA A 27 3.25 -6.71 -7.51
C ALA A 27 3.49 -8.06 -6.82
N ARG A 28 2.80 -9.13 -7.27
CA ARG A 28 3.06 -10.50 -6.78
C ARG A 28 4.47 -10.97 -7.11
N LYS A 29 4.96 -10.65 -8.32
CA LYS A 29 6.28 -11.08 -8.79
C LYS A 29 7.42 -10.32 -8.12
N LEU A 30 7.29 -9.01 -7.96
CA LEU A 30 8.33 -8.14 -7.40
C LEU A 30 8.33 -8.10 -5.87
N ALA A 31 7.16 -8.29 -5.25
CA ALA A 31 6.97 -8.20 -3.80
C ALA A 31 7.51 -6.87 -3.22
N GLY A 32 7.87 -6.87 -1.92
CA GLY A 32 8.48 -5.71 -1.26
C GLY A 32 7.63 -4.44 -1.40
N LYS A 33 8.22 -3.37 -1.93
CA LYS A 33 7.56 -2.06 -2.11
C LYS A 33 6.37 -2.07 -3.06
N ASP A 34 6.25 -3.10 -3.92
CA ASP A 34 5.12 -3.24 -4.83
C ASP A 34 3.88 -3.85 -4.13
N ILE A 35 4.03 -4.39 -2.91
CA ILE A 35 2.91 -4.71 -2.03
C ILE A 35 2.50 -3.46 -1.29
N ARG A 36 1.30 -2.95 -1.56
CA ARG A 36 0.75 -1.71 -1.01
C ARG A 36 -0.50 -2.02 -0.18
N THR A 37 -0.39 -1.76 1.11
CA THR A 37 -1.49 -1.79 2.08
C THR A 37 -2.37 -0.54 1.94
N HIS A 38 -3.53 -0.54 2.61
CA HIS A 38 -4.48 0.57 2.58
C HIS A 38 -3.84 1.89 3.02
N SER A 39 -4.29 2.98 2.39
CA SER A 39 -3.83 4.33 2.65
C SER A 39 -3.84 4.65 4.15
N SER A 40 -2.66 4.93 4.68
CA SER A 40 -2.45 5.27 6.09
C SER A 40 -1.13 6.02 6.24
N ALA A 41 -1.07 6.95 7.20
CA ALA A 41 0.11 7.77 7.44
C ALA A 41 0.27 8.14 8.91
N ILE A 42 1.52 8.41 9.28
CA ILE A 42 1.91 8.99 10.57
C ILE A 42 2.38 10.42 10.31
N VAL A 43 1.87 11.37 11.11
CA VAL A 43 2.23 12.79 11.07
C VAL A 43 2.92 13.16 12.37
N ASP A 44 4.17 13.63 12.29
CA ASP A 44 4.98 13.99 13.46
C ASP A 44 4.98 12.90 14.55
N ASP A 45 5.15 11.65 14.09
CA ASP A 45 5.17 10.43 14.92
C ASP A 45 3.83 10.11 15.64
N ILE A 46 2.72 10.75 15.22
CA ILE A 46 1.35 10.52 15.70
C ILE A 46 0.50 9.86 14.59
N MET A 47 -0.20 8.77 14.92
CA MET A 47 -1.22 8.14 14.07
C MET A 47 -2.59 8.70 14.42
N LEU A 48 -3.30 9.27 13.43
CA LEU A 48 -4.52 10.05 13.69
C LEU A 48 -5.82 9.25 13.55
N ILE A 49 -5.83 8.12 12.84
CA ILE A 49 -6.83 7.01 12.79
C ILE A 49 -6.43 6.07 11.66
#